data_AF-A0A0B1ZA65-F1
#
_entry.id   AF-A0A0B1ZA65-F1
#
_cell.length_a   1.000
_cell.length_b   1.000
_cell.length_c   1.000
_cell.angle_alpha   90.00
_cell.angle_beta   90.00
_cell.angle_gamma   90.00
#
_symmetry.space_group_name_H-M   'P 1'
#
loop_
_entity.id
_entity.type
_entity.pdbx_description
1 polymer ?
#
loop_
_entity_poly.entity_id
_entity_poly.type
_entity_poly.pdbx_seq_one_letter_code
_entity_poly.pdbx_strand_id
1 'polypeptide(L)'
;MEMLTPLKVFHALSSHKDEDGAYYSEENLLPDWATQFDLLLQIQHPWPGSAVENQKDTLQLWMLKPGRHVYEQVETFVLEGLITFPRFITLGKEHLEEGVSKVKFEVITQAGEFHESEAVTFTVDKRVPLNGQRPVEAVIDNELTDEGVTNAYLKAHCYMVPVVIPVYEGQTTGQQITVFCGGPDAPPVAVAVVRTPDPLNVPGGQALPTVVMIADYVFHSLANGVHMLFYRIANRAGLQTTNSMGVFIRVGHAGTGSANKPRDGGLPA
;
A
#
# COMPACT_ATOMS: atom_id res chain seq x y z
N MET A 1 -11.80 20.56 31.93
CA MET A 1 -10.38 20.17 31.91
C MET A 1 -9.98 20.12 30.45
N GLU A 2 -8.92 20.82 30.08
CA GLU A 2 -8.41 20.76 28.70
C GLU A 2 -7.68 19.42 28.52
N MET A 3 -7.98 18.71 27.42
CA MET A 3 -7.33 17.44 27.12
C MET A 3 -5.91 17.68 26.62
N LEU A 4 -5.00 16.77 26.93
CA LEU A 4 -3.66 16.77 26.37
C LEU A 4 -3.72 16.40 24.87
N THR A 5 -2.70 16.82 24.12
CA THR A 5 -2.58 16.48 22.71
C THR A 5 -2.51 14.96 22.50
N PRO A 6 -3.11 14.43 21.43
CA PRO A 6 -3.11 13.00 21.16
C PRO A 6 -1.69 12.46 20.93
N LEU A 7 -1.52 11.16 21.15
CA LEU A 7 -0.29 10.46 20.81
C LEU A 7 -0.05 10.52 19.30
N LYS A 8 1.21 10.66 18.90
CA LYS A 8 1.61 10.38 17.52
C LYS A 8 1.96 8.89 17.39
N VAL A 9 1.27 8.20 16.47
CA VAL A 9 1.55 6.82 16.11
C VAL A 9 2.74 6.79 15.16
N PHE A 10 3.86 6.22 15.60
CA PHE A 10 5.08 6.20 14.79
C PHE A 10 5.01 5.09 13.73
N HIS A 11 5.73 5.26 12.61
CA HIS A 11 5.72 4.36 11.43
C HIS A 11 4.38 4.20 10.69
N ALA A 12 3.31 4.79 11.19
CA ALA A 12 2.03 4.81 10.49
C ALA A 12 2.13 5.51 9.12
N LEU A 13 1.52 4.89 8.11
CA LEU A 13 1.31 5.49 6.80
C LEU A 13 0.24 6.58 6.90
N SER A 14 0.25 7.50 5.93
CA SER A 14 -0.72 8.59 5.87
C SER A 14 -2.16 8.07 5.85
N SER A 15 -3.05 8.81 6.49
CA SER A 15 -4.47 8.47 6.48
C SER A 15 -5.04 8.49 5.07
N HIS A 16 -5.94 7.55 4.78
CA HIS A 16 -6.71 7.54 3.54
C HIS A 16 -8.20 7.51 3.88
N LYS A 17 -8.95 8.43 3.29
CA LYS A 17 -10.41 8.48 3.34
C LYS A 17 -10.90 8.40 1.91
N ASP A 18 -11.54 7.30 1.57
CA ASP A 18 -12.34 7.23 0.35
C ASP A 18 -13.73 7.73 0.72
N GLU A 19 -14.10 8.94 0.28
CA GLU A 19 -15.36 9.59 0.67
C GLU A 19 -16.59 8.82 0.15
N ASP A 20 -16.41 8.02 -0.92
CA ASP A 20 -17.47 7.30 -1.62
C ASP A 20 -17.37 5.76 -1.49
N GLY A 21 -16.33 5.25 -0.81
CA GLY A 21 -16.08 3.82 -0.68
C GLY A 21 -16.57 3.23 0.64
N ALA A 22 -17.35 2.15 0.60
CA ALA A 22 -17.76 1.38 1.79
C ALA A 22 -16.59 0.64 2.49
N TYR A 23 -15.39 0.69 1.90
CA TYR A 23 -14.25 -0.15 2.23
C TYR A 23 -13.10 0.66 2.84
N TYR A 24 -13.31 1.23 4.04
CA TYR A 24 -12.28 1.61 5.01
C TYR A 24 -11.74 3.06 4.93
N SER A 25 -12.04 3.85 5.98
CA SER A 25 -11.19 4.96 6.39
C SER A 25 -10.02 4.41 7.19
N GLU A 26 -8.84 4.38 6.60
CA GLU A 26 -7.63 3.92 7.26
C GLU A 26 -6.90 5.13 7.84
N GLU A 27 -7.05 5.35 9.14
CA GLU A 27 -6.31 6.38 9.88
C GLU A 27 -5.06 5.75 10.50
N ASN A 28 -3.92 6.43 10.38
CA ASN A 28 -2.61 5.96 10.85
C ASN A 28 -2.39 4.46 10.58
N LEU A 29 -2.48 4.06 9.31
CA LEU A 29 -2.38 2.66 8.91
C LEU A 29 -1.00 2.12 9.27
N LEU A 30 -0.94 1.04 10.04
CA LEU A 30 0.31 0.36 10.33
C LEU A 30 0.71 -0.52 9.14
N PRO A 31 1.92 -0.35 8.58
CA PRO A 31 2.42 -1.28 7.59
C PRO A 31 2.63 -2.66 8.24
N ASP A 32 2.49 -3.73 7.47
CA ASP A 32 2.52 -5.13 7.95
C ASP A 32 3.78 -5.41 8.80
N TRP A 33 4.95 -4.95 8.33
CA TRP A 33 6.20 -5.11 9.04
C TRP A 33 6.20 -4.46 10.44
N ALA A 34 5.49 -3.35 10.63
CA ALA A 34 5.43 -2.65 11.92
C ALA A 34 4.58 -3.42 12.94
N THR A 35 3.66 -4.27 12.49
CA THR A 35 2.83 -5.11 13.38
C THR A 35 3.60 -6.26 14.04
N GLN A 36 4.84 -6.51 13.60
CA GLN A 36 5.70 -7.58 14.13
C GLN A 36 6.47 -7.17 15.39
N PHE A 37 6.44 -5.88 15.72
CA PHE A 37 7.18 -5.25 16.83
C PHE A 37 6.23 -4.43 17.71
N ASP A 38 6.70 -4.07 18.90
CA ASP A 38 5.96 -3.18 19.78
C ASP A 38 5.79 -1.82 19.10
N LEU A 39 4.57 -1.29 19.13
CA LEU A 39 4.22 -0.06 18.46
C LEU A 39 4.80 1.12 19.24
N LEU A 40 5.61 1.92 18.56
CA LEU A 40 6.19 3.13 19.13
C LEU A 40 5.17 4.28 19.08
N LEU A 41 4.89 4.87 20.23
CA LEU A 41 3.98 5.99 20.41
C LEU A 41 4.78 7.19 20.95
N GLN A 42 4.47 8.39 20.47
CA GLN A 42 5.19 9.60 20.85
C GLN A 42 4.26 10.62 21.50
N ILE A 43 4.59 11.03 22.72
CA ILE A 43 3.98 12.14 23.45
C ILE A 43 4.75 13.40 23.06
N GLN A 44 4.05 14.37 22.46
CA GLN A 44 4.71 15.53 21.85
C GLN A 44 4.98 16.67 22.83
N HIS A 45 4.08 16.87 23.80
CA HIS A 45 4.08 18.02 24.69
C HIS A 45 4.05 17.59 26.15
N PRO A 46 4.64 18.39 27.06
CA PRO A 46 4.50 18.17 28.49
C PRO A 46 3.05 18.38 28.95
N TRP A 47 2.64 17.64 29.96
CA TRP A 47 1.44 17.96 30.74
C TRP A 47 1.77 18.99 31.83
N PRO A 48 0.76 19.73 32.33
CA PRO A 48 0.94 20.61 33.48
C PRO A 48 1.50 19.85 34.69
N GLY A 49 2.45 20.45 35.39
CA GLY A 49 3.01 19.84 36.61
C GLY A 49 3.80 18.54 36.37
N SER A 50 4.30 18.31 35.16
CA SER A 50 5.12 17.13 34.85
C SER A 50 6.32 16.98 35.79
N ALA A 51 6.60 15.75 36.19
CA ALA A 51 7.65 15.43 37.15
C ALA A 51 9.00 16.08 36.80
N VAL A 52 9.62 16.64 37.83
CA VAL A 52 11.00 17.13 37.83
C VAL A 52 11.90 16.19 38.65
N GLU A 53 13.15 16.59 38.91
CA GLU A 53 14.12 15.78 39.65
C GLU A 53 13.53 15.27 40.99
N ASN A 54 13.71 13.96 41.25
CA ASN A 54 13.16 13.23 42.41
C ASN A 54 11.63 13.17 42.52
N GLN A 55 10.89 13.50 41.46
CA GLN A 55 9.45 13.26 41.37
C GLN A 55 9.16 12.08 40.44
N LYS A 56 7.93 11.56 40.52
CA LYS A 56 7.45 10.52 39.62
C LYS A 56 6.03 10.82 39.16
N ASP A 57 5.78 10.57 37.89
CA ASP A 57 4.43 10.55 37.32
C ASP A 57 4.09 9.12 36.91
N THR A 58 2.83 8.74 37.06
CA THR A 58 2.33 7.45 36.58
C THR A 58 1.54 7.67 35.31
N LEU A 59 1.99 7.09 34.20
CA LEU A 59 1.30 7.12 32.92
C LEU A 59 0.60 5.78 32.70
N GLN A 60 -0.69 5.82 32.39
CA GLN A 60 -1.50 4.66 32.03
C GLN A 60 -1.90 4.75 30.56
N LEU A 61 -1.65 3.69 29.81
CA LEU A 61 -2.06 3.61 28.41
C LEU A 61 -3.38 2.87 28.32
N TRP A 62 -4.33 3.46 27.60
CA TRP A 62 -5.66 2.92 27.43
C TRP A 62 -5.96 2.69 25.96
N MET A 63 -6.50 1.52 25.65
CA MET A 63 -6.81 1.11 24.28
C MET A 63 -8.25 0.70 24.13
N LEU A 64 -8.91 1.22 23.10
CA LEU A 64 -10.16 0.71 22.58
C LEU A 64 -9.83 -0.25 21.43
N LYS A 65 -9.99 -1.54 21.69
CA LYS A 65 -9.74 -2.61 20.72
C LYS A 65 -10.79 -2.64 19.60
N PRO A 66 -10.49 -3.26 18.45
CA PRO A 66 -11.43 -3.34 17.33
C PRO A 66 -12.78 -3.95 17.74
N GLY A 67 -13.88 -3.30 17.34
CA GLY A 67 -15.25 -3.74 17.64
C GLY A 67 -15.68 -3.66 19.10
N ARG A 68 -14.83 -3.13 20.00
CA ARG A 68 -15.17 -2.91 21.41
C ARG A 68 -15.74 -1.49 21.62
N HIS A 69 -16.40 -1.32 22.76
CA HIS A 69 -17.03 -0.05 23.17
C HIS A 69 -16.42 0.54 24.44
N VAL A 70 -15.49 -0.17 25.09
CA VAL A 70 -14.90 0.21 26.37
C VAL A 70 -13.38 0.19 26.24
N TYR A 71 -12.72 1.22 26.76
CA TYR A 71 -11.26 1.27 26.85
C TYR A 71 -10.74 0.32 27.92
N GLU A 72 -9.66 -0.38 27.61
CA GLU A 72 -8.94 -1.26 28.51
C GLU A 72 -7.59 -0.62 28.84
N GLN A 73 -7.18 -0.66 30.10
CA GLN A 73 -5.81 -0.29 30.48
C GLN A 73 -4.88 -1.40 30.00
N VAL A 74 -3.97 -1.07 29.09
CA VAL A 74 -3.06 -2.05 28.47
C VAL A 74 -1.65 -1.96 29.03
N GLU A 75 -1.20 -0.77 29.44
CA GLU A 75 0.16 -0.57 29.97
C GLU A 75 0.19 0.45 31.11
N THR A 76 1.22 0.37 31.94
CA THR A 76 1.51 1.38 32.97
C THR A 76 3.00 1.67 33.05
N PHE A 77 3.36 2.94 32.99
CA PHE A 77 4.73 3.42 33.04
C PHE A 77 4.90 4.32 34.25
N VAL A 78 5.99 4.12 35.00
CA VAL A 78 6.43 5.08 36.02
C VAL A 78 7.54 5.92 35.41
N LEU A 79 7.31 7.22 35.31
CA LEU A 79 8.24 8.18 34.74
C LEU A 79 8.90 8.95 35.87
N GLU A 80 10.19 8.68 36.11
CA GLU A 80 10.94 9.26 37.21
C GLU A 80 11.87 10.39 36.75
N GLY A 81 12.02 11.39 37.62
CA GLY A 81 12.91 12.53 37.40
C GLY A 81 12.39 13.50 36.34
N LEU A 82 13.30 14.29 35.77
CA LEU A 82 12.97 15.26 34.73
C LEU A 82 12.48 14.55 33.46
N ILE A 83 11.18 14.69 33.16
CA ILE A 83 10.58 14.13 31.94
C ILE A 83 10.87 15.06 30.76
N THR A 84 11.53 14.54 29.73
CA THR A 84 11.84 15.27 28.49
C THR A 84 10.89 14.91 27.36
N PHE A 85 10.62 15.89 26.49
CA PHE A 85 9.71 15.76 25.35
C PHE A 85 10.41 16.13 24.03
N PRO A 86 10.06 15.48 22.90
CA PRO A 86 9.04 14.45 22.80
C PRO A 86 9.46 13.13 23.47
N ARG A 87 8.51 12.49 24.16
CA ARG A 87 8.75 11.23 24.89
C ARG A 87 8.20 10.05 24.10
N PHE A 88 8.98 8.98 24.03
CA PHE A 88 8.53 7.73 23.43
C PHE A 88 8.07 6.74 24.50
N ILE A 89 6.97 6.05 24.20
CA ILE A 89 6.45 4.89 24.94
C ILE A 89 6.08 3.80 23.94
N THR A 90 5.89 2.58 24.41
CA THR A 90 5.59 1.41 23.56
C THR A 90 4.24 0.82 23.91
N LEU A 91 3.51 0.33 22.90
CA LEU A 91 2.35 -0.53 23.06
C LEU A 91 2.75 -1.94 22.61
N GLY A 92 2.60 -2.93 23.49
CA GLY A 92 2.94 -4.33 23.19
C GLY A 92 2.24 -4.84 21.93
N LYS A 93 2.98 -5.55 21.07
CA LYS A 93 2.47 -6.01 19.77
C LYS A 93 1.28 -6.97 19.86
N GLU A 94 1.12 -7.66 20.99
CA GLU A 94 -0.03 -8.52 21.31
C GLU A 94 -1.36 -7.77 21.33
N HIS A 95 -1.32 -6.44 21.44
CA HIS A 95 -2.49 -5.58 21.37
C HIS A 95 -2.84 -5.17 19.92
N LEU A 96 -1.98 -5.44 18.93
CA LEU A 96 -2.16 -5.07 17.52
C LEU A 96 -3.06 -6.06 16.77
N GLU A 97 -4.35 -6.02 17.14
CA GLU A 97 -5.43 -6.80 16.54
C GLU A 97 -5.90 -6.20 15.22
N GLU A 98 -6.42 -7.05 14.32
CA GLU A 98 -6.97 -6.62 13.02
C GLU A 98 -8.13 -5.64 13.19
N GLY A 99 -8.08 -4.53 12.46
CA GLY A 99 -9.13 -3.51 12.41
C GLY A 99 -8.73 -2.17 12.99
N VAL A 100 -9.74 -1.37 13.33
CA VAL A 100 -9.58 0.01 13.80
C VAL A 100 -9.54 0.05 15.32
N SER A 101 -8.47 0.62 15.86
CA SER A 101 -8.28 0.80 17.30
C SER A 101 -8.13 2.27 17.65
N LYS A 102 -8.35 2.61 18.92
CA LYS A 102 -8.01 3.92 19.47
C LYS A 102 -7.11 3.77 20.68
N VAL A 103 -6.15 4.67 20.84
CA VAL A 103 -5.26 4.69 22.00
C VAL A 103 -5.20 6.10 22.57
N LYS A 104 -5.21 6.19 23.90
CA LYS A 104 -5.02 7.44 24.66
C LYS A 104 -4.14 7.15 25.87
N PHE A 105 -3.61 8.19 26.49
CA PHE A 105 -2.91 8.05 27.76
C PHE A 105 -3.52 8.94 28.82
N GLU A 106 -3.36 8.50 30.06
CA GLU A 106 -3.72 9.23 31.27
C GLU A 106 -2.47 9.35 32.14
N VAL A 107 -2.32 10.49 32.82
CA VAL A 107 -1.21 10.73 33.73
C VAL A 107 -1.75 11.14 35.09
N ILE A 108 -1.20 10.52 36.12
CA ILE A 108 -1.35 10.93 37.51
C ILE A 108 -0.01 11.52 37.94
N THR A 109 0.01 12.82 38.22
CA THR A 109 1.23 13.51 38.66
C THR A 109 1.60 13.12 40.09
N GLN A 110 2.83 13.41 40.52
CA GLN A 110 3.24 13.26 41.92
C GLN A 110 2.30 14.00 42.90
N ALA A 111 1.68 15.10 42.48
CA ALA A 111 0.72 15.87 43.28
C ALA A 111 -0.68 15.24 43.33
N GLY A 112 -0.91 14.14 42.59
CA GLY A 112 -2.20 13.48 42.45
C GLY A 112 -3.13 14.13 41.44
N GLU A 113 -2.63 15.05 40.61
CA GLU A 113 -3.41 15.67 39.54
C GLU A 113 -3.56 14.69 38.37
N PHE A 114 -4.76 14.67 37.79
CA PHE A 114 -5.10 13.79 36.68
C PHE A 114 -5.16 14.55 35.37
N HIS A 115 -4.51 14.03 34.34
CA HIS A 115 -4.57 14.56 32.98
C HIS A 115 -4.84 13.44 31.98
N GLU A 116 -5.68 13.71 30.98
CA GLU A 116 -6.05 12.75 29.94
C GLU A 116 -5.75 13.34 28.57
N SER A 117 -5.25 12.52 27.64
CA SER A 117 -5.08 12.90 26.25
C SER A 117 -6.32 12.65 25.40
N GLU A 118 -6.46 13.41 24.32
CA GLU A 118 -7.31 12.99 23.23
C GLU A 118 -6.88 11.60 22.72
N ALA A 119 -7.84 10.82 22.23
CA ALA A 119 -7.58 9.51 21.65
C ALA A 119 -7.12 9.65 20.20
N VAL A 120 -6.10 8.88 19.82
CA VAL A 120 -5.66 8.73 18.42
C VAL A 120 -6.16 7.40 17.86
N THR A 121 -6.70 7.43 16.65
CA THR A 121 -7.10 6.24 15.90
C THR A 121 -5.91 5.67 15.14
N PHE A 122 -5.77 4.35 15.10
CA PHE A 122 -4.88 3.65 14.16
C PHE A 122 -5.54 2.40 13.59
N THR A 123 -5.04 1.97 12.43
CA THR A 123 -5.62 0.83 11.70
C THR A 123 -4.56 -0.24 11.48
N VAL A 124 -4.92 -1.49 11.75
CA VAL A 124 -4.16 -2.68 11.38
C VAL A 124 -4.96 -3.40 10.31
N ASP A 125 -4.36 -3.61 9.13
CA ASP A 125 -4.98 -4.36 8.04
C ASP A 125 -4.10 -5.55 7.63
N LYS A 126 -4.56 -6.76 7.95
CA LYS A 126 -3.94 -8.07 7.70
C LYS A 126 -4.59 -8.79 6.52
N ARG A 127 -5.51 -8.15 5.79
CA ARG A 127 -6.20 -8.77 4.67
C ARG A 127 -5.31 -8.75 3.44
N VAL A 128 -5.02 -9.94 2.93
CA VAL A 128 -4.41 -10.10 1.62
C VAL A 128 -5.49 -9.86 0.56
N PRO A 129 -5.24 -9.04 -0.47
CA PRO A 129 -6.15 -8.92 -1.60
C PRO A 129 -6.51 -10.29 -2.18
N LEU A 130 -7.72 -10.43 -2.75
CA LEU A 130 -8.24 -11.72 -3.24
C LEU A 130 -8.24 -12.85 -2.19
N ASN A 131 -8.20 -12.54 -0.89
CA ASN A 131 -8.02 -13.52 0.17
C ASN A 131 -6.79 -14.43 -0.06
N GLY A 132 -5.75 -13.90 -0.70
CA GLY A 132 -4.54 -14.65 -1.05
C GLY A 132 -4.68 -15.61 -2.24
N GLN A 133 -5.84 -15.64 -2.91
CA GLN A 133 -5.99 -16.41 -4.15
C GLN A 133 -5.08 -15.86 -5.26
N ARG A 134 -4.75 -16.73 -6.21
CA ARG A 134 -3.94 -16.38 -7.37
C ARG A 134 -4.71 -15.41 -8.28
N PRO A 135 -4.17 -14.21 -8.58
CA PRO A 135 -4.78 -13.33 -9.56
C PRO A 135 -4.80 -13.97 -10.96
N VAL A 136 -5.79 -13.59 -11.77
CA VAL A 136 -5.91 -14.02 -13.18
C VAL A 136 -4.81 -13.42 -14.06
N GLU A 137 -4.76 -13.82 -15.32
CA GLU A 137 -3.83 -13.25 -16.30
C GLU A 137 -4.14 -11.76 -16.52
N ALA A 138 -3.08 -10.97 -16.72
CA ALA A 138 -3.26 -9.61 -17.21
C ALA A 138 -3.70 -9.62 -18.68
N VAL A 139 -4.55 -8.68 -19.06
CA VAL A 139 -4.94 -8.47 -20.45
C VAL A 139 -3.90 -7.57 -21.11
N ILE A 140 -3.35 -8.07 -22.21
CA ILE A 140 -2.34 -7.39 -23.02
C ILE A 140 -2.81 -7.34 -24.48
N ASP A 141 -2.16 -6.50 -25.29
CA ASP A 141 -2.40 -6.50 -26.73
C ASP A 141 -1.90 -7.82 -27.35
N ASN A 142 -2.71 -8.40 -28.25
CA ASN A 142 -2.39 -9.64 -28.95
C ASN A 142 -1.14 -9.50 -29.82
N GLU A 143 -0.83 -8.29 -30.31
CA GLU A 143 0.43 -8.05 -31.05
C GLU A 143 1.66 -8.45 -30.22
N LEU A 144 1.60 -8.35 -28.88
CA LEU A 144 2.72 -8.70 -27.99
C LEU A 144 2.99 -10.20 -27.89
N THR A 145 1.99 -11.05 -28.15
CA THR A 145 2.16 -12.50 -28.17
C THR A 145 2.65 -13.00 -29.53
N ASP A 146 2.23 -12.33 -30.59
CA ASP A 146 2.45 -12.74 -31.98
C ASP A 146 3.73 -12.14 -32.55
N GLU A 147 3.80 -10.81 -32.69
CA GLU A 147 4.94 -10.08 -33.25
C GLU A 147 5.94 -9.63 -32.17
N GLY A 148 5.42 -9.33 -30.97
CA GLY A 148 6.18 -8.91 -29.81
C GLY A 148 6.32 -7.40 -29.66
N VAL A 149 6.98 -7.00 -28.56
CA VAL A 149 7.36 -5.62 -28.30
C VAL A 149 8.47 -5.23 -29.28
N THR A 150 8.10 -4.59 -30.38
CA THR A 150 9.01 -4.05 -31.40
C THR A 150 9.21 -2.54 -31.22
N ASN A 151 10.23 -1.96 -31.86
CA ASN A 151 10.39 -0.49 -31.91
C ASN A 151 9.20 0.21 -32.56
N ALA A 152 8.55 -0.43 -33.55
CA ALA A 152 7.37 0.11 -34.20
C ALA A 152 6.17 0.12 -33.25
N TYR A 153 5.95 -0.99 -32.53
CA TYR A 153 4.93 -1.10 -31.49
C TYR A 153 5.12 -0.03 -30.42
N LEU A 154 6.32 0.07 -29.86
CA LEU A 154 6.64 1.07 -28.81
C LEU A 154 6.38 2.48 -29.31
N LYS A 155 6.81 2.82 -30.53
CA LYS A 155 6.56 4.15 -31.11
C LYS A 155 5.07 4.42 -31.31
N ALA A 156 4.28 3.43 -31.74
CA ALA A 156 2.83 3.56 -31.90
C ALA A 156 2.11 3.76 -30.55
N HIS A 157 2.67 3.24 -29.46
CA HIS A 157 2.13 3.29 -28.11
C HIS A 157 2.86 4.29 -27.19
N CYS A 158 3.42 5.36 -27.76
CA CYS A 158 4.09 6.43 -27.01
C CYS A 158 5.21 5.94 -26.07
N TYR A 159 5.96 4.94 -26.51
CA TYR A 159 7.07 4.30 -25.81
C TYR A 159 6.66 3.61 -24.50
N MET A 160 5.43 3.12 -24.45
CA MET A 160 4.91 2.38 -23.30
C MET A 160 4.11 1.16 -23.76
N VAL A 161 4.11 0.12 -22.92
CA VAL A 161 3.28 -1.07 -23.09
C VAL A 161 2.18 -1.04 -22.03
N PRO A 162 0.89 -0.92 -22.40
CA PRO A 162 -0.21 -0.99 -21.46
C PRO A 162 -0.46 -2.44 -21.02
N VAL A 163 -0.51 -2.66 -19.71
CA VAL A 163 -0.92 -3.92 -19.10
C VAL A 163 -2.22 -3.67 -18.36
N VAL A 164 -3.30 -4.31 -18.79
CA VAL A 164 -4.62 -4.12 -18.19
C VAL A 164 -4.88 -5.21 -17.17
N ILE A 165 -5.03 -4.82 -15.91
CA ILE A 165 -5.44 -5.72 -14.83
C ILE A 165 -6.96 -5.72 -14.76
N PRO A 166 -7.63 -6.86 -15.01
CA PRO A 166 -9.08 -6.96 -14.93
C PRO A 166 -9.61 -6.57 -13.54
N VAL A 167 -10.86 -6.12 -13.48
CA VAL A 167 -11.54 -5.91 -12.19
C VAL A 167 -11.58 -7.23 -11.44
N TYR A 168 -11.24 -7.18 -10.15
CA TYR A 168 -11.23 -8.35 -9.28
C TYR A 168 -12.08 -8.15 -8.03
N GLU A 169 -12.47 -9.28 -7.41
CA GLU A 169 -13.26 -9.28 -6.18
C GLU A 169 -12.48 -8.59 -5.04
N GLY A 170 -13.13 -7.65 -4.35
CA GLY A 170 -12.49 -6.89 -3.27
C GLY A 170 -11.44 -5.89 -3.78
N GLN A 171 -11.50 -5.49 -5.05
CA GLN A 171 -10.72 -4.37 -5.56
C GLN A 171 -11.11 -3.09 -4.81
N THR A 172 -10.13 -2.42 -4.21
CA THR A 172 -10.33 -1.18 -3.45
C THR A 172 -9.27 -0.15 -3.81
N THR A 173 -9.65 1.13 -3.72
CA THR A 173 -8.72 2.25 -3.89
C THR A 173 -7.53 2.14 -2.96
N GLY A 174 -6.35 2.49 -3.45
CA GLY A 174 -5.11 2.45 -2.69
C GLY A 174 -4.39 1.10 -2.73
N GLN A 175 -5.01 0.01 -3.19
CA GLN A 175 -4.29 -1.23 -3.48
C GLN A 175 -3.20 -0.97 -4.52
N GLN A 176 -2.03 -1.58 -4.33
CA GLN A 176 -0.87 -1.44 -5.19
C GLN A 176 -0.76 -2.64 -6.11
N ILE A 177 -0.60 -2.41 -7.40
CA ILE A 177 -0.35 -3.43 -8.42
C ILE A 177 1.08 -3.29 -8.87
N THR A 178 1.86 -4.35 -8.66
CA THR A 178 3.26 -4.41 -9.08
C THR A 178 3.41 -5.41 -10.21
N VAL A 179 3.92 -4.96 -11.35
CA VAL A 179 4.12 -5.76 -12.55
C VAL A 179 5.58 -6.15 -12.68
N PHE A 180 5.81 -7.38 -13.14
CA PHE A 180 7.10 -8.01 -13.35
C PHE A 180 7.17 -8.52 -14.78
N CYS A 181 8.37 -8.50 -15.37
CA CYS A 181 8.59 -8.99 -16.72
C CYS A 181 9.95 -9.70 -16.80
N GLY A 182 9.97 -10.94 -17.28
CA GLY A 182 11.16 -11.77 -17.40
C GLY A 182 10.99 -13.14 -16.73
N GLY A 183 11.96 -13.52 -15.90
CA GLY A 183 11.93 -14.78 -15.14
C GLY A 183 11.22 -14.69 -13.79
N PRO A 184 11.11 -15.80 -13.03
CA PRO A 184 10.45 -15.84 -11.72
C PRO A 184 11.00 -14.85 -10.68
N ASP A 185 12.30 -14.56 -10.76
CA ASP A 185 13.02 -13.65 -9.85
C ASP A 185 13.23 -12.24 -10.46
N ALA A 186 12.47 -11.90 -11.51
CA ALA A 186 12.56 -10.57 -12.12
C ALA A 186 12.23 -9.47 -11.09
N PRO A 187 12.96 -8.34 -11.10
CA PRO A 187 12.57 -7.20 -10.28
C PRO A 187 11.26 -6.57 -10.79
N PRO A 188 10.55 -5.79 -9.95
CA PRO A 188 9.44 -4.97 -10.39
C PRO A 188 9.82 -4.07 -11.57
N VAL A 189 8.98 -4.03 -12.61
CA VAL A 189 9.20 -3.19 -13.80
C VAL A 189 8.23 -2.02 -13.89
N ALA A 190 7.07 -2.13 -13.23
CA ALA A 190 6.10 -1.05 -13.12
C ALA A 190 5.22 -1.22 -11.89
N VAL A 191 4.68 -0.11 -11.42
CA VAL A 191 3.78 -0.06 -10.27
C VAL A 191 2.63 0.88 -10.58
N ALA A 192 1.40 0.47 -10.26
CA ALA A 192 0.22 1.32 -10.26
C ALA A 192 -0.50 1.22 -8.91
N VAL A 193 -1.33 2.23 -8.63
CA VAL A 193 -2.24 2.22 -7.49
C VAL A 193 -3.66 2.24 -8.03
N VAL A 194 -4.53 1.37 -7.51
CA VAL A 194 -5.95 1.35 -7.83
C VAL A 194 -6.55 2.69 -7.40
N ARG A 195 -7.27 3.34 -8.31
CA ARG A 195 -7.88 4.65 -8.07
C ARG A 195 -9.40 4.55 -8.11
N THR A 196 -10.08 5.37 -7.31
CA THR A 196 -11.51 5.59 -7.45
C THR A 196 -11.78 6.11 -8.89
N PRO A 197 -12.72 5.50 -9.63
CA PRO A 197 -13.12 6.00 -10.94
C PRO A 197 -13.59 7.45 -10.82
N ASP A 198 -13.21 8.30 -11.77
CA ASP A 198 -13.74 9.67 -11.84
C ASP A 198 -15.27 9.60 -12.00
N PRO A 199 -16.06 10.18 -11.07
CA PRO A 199 -17.52 10.16 -11.12
C PRO A 199 -18.09 10.75 -12.41
N LEU A 200 -17.34 11.64 -13.08
CA LEU A 200 -17.73 12.23 -14.36
C LEU A 200 -17.56 11.25 -15.53
N ASN A 201 -16.64 10.29 -15.42
CA ASN A 201 -16.35 9.31 -16.46
C ASN A 201 -17.09 7.98 -16.25
N VAL A 202 -17.44 7.64 -15.01
CA VAL A 202 -18.22 6.43 -14.68
C VAL A 202 -19.34 6.77 -13.69
N PRO A 203 -20.52 7.18 -14.18
CA PRO A 203 -21.68 7.40 -13.33
C PRO A 203 -22.05 6.12 -12.59
N GLY A 204 -22.07 6.16 -11.26
CA GLY A 204 -22.44 5.02 -10.40
C GLY A 204 -21.29 4.26 -9.75
N GLY A 205 -20.03 4.73 -9.86
CA GLY A 205 -18.91 4.25 -9.03
C GLY A 205 -18.48 2.80 -9.30
N GLN A 206 -18.74 2.27 -10.49
CA GLN A 206 -18.31 0.91 -10.83
C GLN A 206 -16.79 0.80 -10.90
N ALA A 207 -16.24 -0.23 -10.27
CA ALA A 207 -14.81 -0.53 -10.34
C ALA A 207 -14.37 -0.69 -11.81
N LEU A 208 -13.23 -0.06 -12.15
CA LEU A 208 -12.63 -0.15 -13.48
C LEU A 208 -11.36 -1.02 -13.47
N PRO A 209 -11.01 -1.64 -14.61
CA PRO A 209 -9.71 -2.26 -14.79
C PRO A 209 -8.59 -1.24 -14.51
N THR A 210 -7.50 -1.71 -13.91
CA THR A 210 -6.33 -0.86 -13.67
C THR A 210 -5.33 -1.04 -14.80
N VAL A 211 -4.95 0.05 -15.47
CA VAL A 211 -3.92 0.02 -16.51
C VAL A 211 -2.57 0.37 -15.91
N VAL A 212 -1.60 -0.52 -16.06
CA VAL A 212 -0.21 -0.32 -15.66
C VAL A 212 0.63 -0.09 -16.90
N MET A 213 1.29 1.06 -16.98
CA MET A 213 2.16 1.39 -18.11
C MET A 213 3.59 0.93 -17.83
N ILE A 214 4.12 0.03 -18.66
CA ILE A 214 5.53 -0.36 -18.62
C ILE A 214 6.30 0.47 -19.64
N ALA A 215 7.35 1.15 -19.20
CA ALA A 215 8.17 1.97 -20.09
C ALA A 215 9.06 1.14 -21.02
N ASP A 216 9.34 1.69 -22.20
CA ASP A 216 10.19 1.11 -23.25
C ASP A 216 11.57 0.60 -22.77
N TYR A 217 12.22 1.31 -21.85
CA TYR A 217 13.55 0.95 -21.35
C TYR A 217 13.60 -0.46 -20.75
N VAL A 218 12.48 -0.93 -20.19
CA VAL A 218 12.35 -2.30 -19.67
C VAL A 218 12.57 -3.29 -20.80
N PHE A 219 11.87 -3.13 -21.92
CA PHE A 219 11.96 -4.04 -23.06
C PHE A 219 13.27 -3.92 -23.82
N HIS A 220 13.89 -2.73 -23.84
CA HIS A 220 15.24 -2.54 -24.36
C HIS A 220 16.32 -3.25 -23.53
N SER A 221 16.07 -3.46 -22.23
CA SER A 221 17.00 -4.16 -21.33
C SER A 221 16.89 -5.69 -21.38
N LEU A 222 15.77 -6.21 -21.86
CA LEU A 222 15.55 -7.65 -22.00
C LEU A 222 16.29 -8.19 -23.23
N ALA A 223 16.66 -9.47 -23.23
CA ALA A 223 17.16 -10.14 -24.43
C ALA A 223 16.02 -10.39 -25.43
N ASN A 224 16.33 -10.50 -26.73
CA ASN A 224 15.38 -10.99 -27.72
C ASN A 224 14.85 -12.38 -27.33
N GLY A 225 13.55 -12.59 -27.42
CA GLY A 225 12.93 -13.89 -27.09
C GLY A 225 11.58 -13.77 -26.39
N VAL A 226 11.18 -14.86 -25.75
CA VAL A 226 9.92 -14.96 -25.01
C VAL A 226 10.18 -14.67 -23.54
N HIS A 227 9.36 -13.80 -22.94
CA HIS A 227 9.40 -13.41 -21.54
C HIS A 227 8.03 -13.59 -20.90
N MET A 228 8.01 -13.82 -19.59
CA MET A 228 6.76 -13.92 -18.84
C MET A 228 6.45 -12.57 -18.18
N LEU A 229 5.23 -12.09 -18.35
CA LEU A 229 4.66 -10.95 -17.67
C LEU A 229 3.67 -11.43 -16.62
N PHE A 230 3.84 -10.97 -15.39
CA PHE A 230 2.98 -11.33 -14.27
C PHE A 230 2.91 -10.17 -13.27
N TYR A 231 1.97 -10.23 -12.33
CA TYR A 231 1.80 -9.16 -11.34
C TYR A 231 1.45 -9.69 -9.95
N ARG A 232 1.54 -8.79 -8.96
CA ARG A 232 1.03 -8.99 -7.60
C ARG A 232 0.16 -7.81 -7.21
N ILE A 233 -0.80 -8.05 -6.33
CA ILE A 233 -1.63 -7.02 -5.73
C ILE A 233 -1.28 -6.96 -4.24
N ALA A 234 -1.04 -5.77 -3.71
CA ALA A 234 -0.84 -5.53 -2.29
C ALA A 234 -1.90 -4.56 -1.74
N ASN A 235 -2.32 -4.79 -0.50
CA ASN A 235 -3.05 -3.76 0.26
C ASN A 235 -2.09 -2.62 0.64
N ARG A 236 -2.63 -1.52 1.19
CA ARG A 236 -1.81 -0.37 1.61
C ARG A 236 -0.84 -0.70 2.74
N ALA A 237 -1.16 -1.70 3.58
CA ALA A 237 -0.27 -2.18 4.64
C ALA A 237 0.92 -3.00 4.10
N GLY A 238 0.86 -3.47 2.84
CA GLY A 238 1.94 -4.21 2.18
C GLY A 238 1.75 -5.74 2.13
N LEU A 239 0.62 -6.26 2.60
CA LEU A 239 0.26 -7.67 2.40
C LEU A 239 -0.12 -7.92 0.95
N GLN A 240 0.49 -8.93 0.35
CA GLN A 240 0.45 -9.16 -1.09
C GLN A 240 -0.05 -10.56 -1.46
N THR A 241 -0.67 -10.66 -2.63
CA THR A 241 -1.01 -11.92 -3.27
C THR A 241 0.25 -12.70 -3.67
N THR A 242 0.07 -13.98 -4.01
CA THR A 242 1.05 -14.69 -4.86
C THR A 242 1.12 -14.07 -6.26
N ASN A 243 2.07 -14.52 -7.09
CA ASN A 243 2.14 -14.11 -8.50
C ASN A 243 0.83 -14.47 -9.21
N SER A 244 0.35 -13.57 -10.07
CA SER A 244 -0.74 -13.85 -11.00
C SER A 244 -0.42 -15.04 -11.91
N MET A 245 -1.43 -15.51 -12.62
CA MET A 245 -1.17 -16.26 -13.86
C MET A 245 -0.35 -15.37 -14.80
N GLY A 246 0.73 -15.94 -15.36
CA GLY A 246 1.64 -15.22 -16.24
C GLY A 246 1.19 -15.30 -17.68
N VAL A 247 1.39 -14.22 -18.42
CA VAL A 247 1.19 -14.17 -19.88
C VAL A 247 2.56 -14.08 -20.56
N PHE A 248 2.74 -14.79 -21.67
CA PHE A 248 4.00 -14.75 -22.41
C PHE A 248 3.97 -13.65 -23.46
N ILE A 249 5.03 -12.83 -23.49
CA ILE A 249 5.25 -11.81 -24.51
C ILE A 249 6.53 -12.11 -25.28
N ARG A 250 6.60 -11.64 -26.52
CA ARG A 250 7.84 -11.64 -27.31
C ARG A 250 8.50 -10.28 -27.22
N VAL A 251 9.83 -10.26 -27.16
CA VAL A 251 10.65 -9.05 -27.31
C VAL A 251 11.53 -9.23 -28.52
N GLY A 252 11.46 -8.27 -29.43
CA GLY A 252 12.19 -8.26 -30.70
C GLY A 252 12.76 -6.87 -30.99
N HIS A 253 14.06 -6.66 -30.76
CA HIS A 253 14.76 -5.41 -31.08
C HIS A 253 15.03 -5.25 -32.59
N ALA A 254 14.80 -6.29 -33.39
CA ALA A 254 14.99 -6.29 -34.84
C ALA A 254 13.64 -6.19 -35.57
N GLY A 255 13.40 -5.06 -36.22
CA GLY A 255 12.20 -4.85 -37.04
C GLY A 255 12.08 -3.45 -37.63
N THR A 256 12.99 -3.09 -38.55
CA THR A 256 12.55 -2.35 -39.74
C THR A 256 11.60 -3.27 -40.50
N GLY A 257 10.29 -3.05 -40.36
CA GLY A 257 9.28 -3.81 -41.10
C GLY A 257 9.57 -3.81 -42.60
N SER A 258 9.74 -5.01 -43.12
CA SER A 258 9.79 -5.44 -44.51
C SER A 258 8.94 -4.60 -45.49
N ALA A 259 9.62 -3.90 -46.40
CA ALA A 259 9.12 -3.56 -47.72
C ALA A 259 9.99 -4.26 -48.78
N ASN A 260 9.99 -5.60 -48.81
CA ASN A 260 10.44 -6.35 -49.98
C ASN A 260 9.59 -7.61 -50.13
N LYS A 261 8.39 -7.42 -50.70
CA LYS A 261 7.73 -8.49 -51.44
C LYS A 261 8.43 -8.58 -52.80
N PRO A 262 8.95 -9.75 -53.23
CA PRO A 262 9.31 -9.94 -54.63
C PRO A 262 8.03 -9.78 -55.45
N ARG A 263 8.02 -8.86 -56.41
CA ARG A 263 7.02 -8.86 -57.49
C ARG A 263 7.37 -10.01 -58.42
N ASP A 264 6.69 -11.13 -58.25
CA ASP A 264 6.49 -12.07 -59.34
C ASP A 264 5.57 -11.43 -60.39
N GLY A 265 5.98 -11.47 -61.66
CA GLY A 265 5.06 -11.38 -62.78
C GLY A 265 5.46 -10.45 -63.92
N GLY A 266 6.17 -11.01 -64.92
CA GLY A 266 5.83 -10.84 -66.34
C GLY A 266 6.49 -9.70 -67.13
N LEU A 267 7.49 -10.04 -67.96
CA LEU A 267 7.81 -9.28 -69.17
C LEU A 267 6.66 -9.40 -70.19
N PRO A 268 6.31 -8.34 -70.94
CA PRO A 268 5.69 -8.49 -72.24
C PRO A 268 6.75 -8.58 -73.33
N ALA A 269 6.42 -9.38 -74.35
CA ALA A 269 7.13 -9.54 -75.61
C ALA A 269 7.09 -8.27 -76.48
#